data_AF-A0A4R4XKK6-F1
#
_entry.id   AF-A0A4R4XKK6-F1
#
_cell.length_a   1.000
_cell.length_b   1.000
_cell.length_c   1.000
_cell.angle_alpha   90.00
_cell.angle_beta   90.00
_cell.angle_gamma   90.00
#
_symmetry.space_group_name_H-M   'P 1'
#
loop_
_entity.id
_entity.type
_entity.pdbx_description
1 polymer ?
#
loop_
_entity_poly.entity_id
_entity_poly.type
_entity_poly.pdbx_seq_one_letter_code
_entity_poly.pdbx_strand_id
1 'polypeptide(L)'
;MAIRDKMRANAAPVLQPGENVQAVFGAQTTSQYFALLSYWIIIFANAYRVVVITDRRILVCRSGRFRMTPVNEVLRELPRGTRIGPPSGLWWRCETLGEKLYVHKRFHKDVNAADGVNA
;
A
#
# COMPACT_ATOMS: atom_id res chain seq x y z
N MET A 1 -4.78 6.41 17.51
CA MET A 1 -3.85 6.69 16.40
C MET A 1 -4.53 6.39 15.09
N ALA A 2 -4.41 7.27 14.08
CA ALA A 2 -4.96 6.97 12.76
C ALA A 2 -4.20 5.79 12.15
N ILE A 3 -4.87 5.00 11.31
CA ILE A 3 -4.25 3.82 10.67
C ILE A 3 -2.97 4.17 9.90
N ARG A 4 -2.89 5.40 9.36
CA ARG A 4 -1.73 5.96 8.67
C ARG A 4 -0.56 6.20 9.60
N ASP A 5 -0.80 6.78 10.79
CA ASP A 5 0.26 7.04 11.78
C ASP A 5 0.91 5.74 12.22
N LYS A 6 0.09 4.69 12.39
CA LYS A 6 0.59 3.35 12.73
C LYS A 6 1.40 2.73 11.60
N MET A 7 0.97 2.89 10.34
CA MET A 7 1.75 2.44 9.18
C MET A 7 3.09 3.20 9.07
N ARG A 8 3.10 4.52 9.30
CA ARG A 8 4.34 5.32 9.32
C ARG A 8 5.28 4.87 10.43
N ALA A 9 4.79 4.70 11.65
CA ALA A 9 5.59 4.24 12.78
C ALA A 9 6.19 2.86 12.52
N ASN A 10 5.42 1.95 11.94
CA ASN A 10 5.91 0.62 11.59
C ASN A 10 6.87 0.62 10.39
N ALA A 11 6.80 1.64 9.53
CA ALA A 11 7.73 1.79 8.42
C ALA A 11 9.11 2.31 8.84
N ALA A 12 9.24 2.96 10.01
CA ALA A 12 10.51 3.48 10.52
C ALA A 12 11.72 2.52 10.39
N PRO A 13 11.64 1.23 10.75
CA PRO A 13 12.76 0.30 10.63
C PRO A 13 13.19 -0.03 9.19
N VAL A 14 12.34 0.21 8.17
CA VAL A 14 12.68 -0.05 6.77
C VAL A 14 13.17 1.19 6.02
N LEU A 15 13.16 2.35 6.67
CA LEU A 15 13.65 3.61 6.11
C LEU A 15 15.17 3.72 6.28
N GLN A 16 15.81 4.33 5.28
CA GLN A 16 17.21 4.74 5.39
C GLN A 16 17.34 5.98 6.30
N PRO A 17 18.52 6.22 6.90
CA PRO A 17 18.78 7.45 7.63
C PRO A 17 18.51 8.70 6.77
N GLY A 18 17.66 9.60 7.27
CA GLY A 18 17.26 10.84 6.59
C GLY A 18 16.21 10.67 5.48
N GLU A 19 15.65 9.47 5.29
CA GLU A 19 14.54 9.21 4.37
C GLU A 19 13.21 9.62 5.02
N ASN A 20 12.41 10.43 4.32
CA ASN A 20 11.16 10.98 4.85
C ASN A 20 9.95 10.33 4.17
N VAL A 21 8.98 9.88 4.97
CA VAL A 21 7.73 9.29 4.47
C VAL A 21 6.75 10.39 4.07
N GLN A 22 6.48 10.49 2.77
CA GLN A 22 5.52 11.44 2.23
C GLN A 22 4.09 10.89 2.35
N ALA A 23 3.88 9.65 1.91
CA ALA A 23 2.57 9.00 1.92
C ALA A 23 2.67 7.53 2.33
N VAL A 24 1.60 7.01 2.93
CA VAL A 24 1.45 5.59 3.22
C VAL A 24 0.03 5.15 2.92
N PHE A 25 -0.12 3.98 2.33
CA PHE A 25 -1.42 3.36 2.16
C PHE A 25 -1.37 1.84 2.23
N GLY A 26 -2.50 1.26 2.63
CA GLY A 26 -2.69 -0.18 2.64
C GLY A 26 -3.27 -0.68 1.32
N ALA A 27 -2.74 -1.78 0.83
CA ALA A 27 -3.24 -2.50 -0.33
C ALA A 27 -3.41 -3.99 -0.01
N GLN A 28 -4.09 -4.72 -0.90
CA GLN A 28 -4.45 -6.12 -0.73
C GLN A 28 -4.21 -6.90 -2.01
N THR A 29 -3.80 -8.17 -1.92
CA THR A 29 -3.58 -9.00 -3.13
C THR A 29 -4.88 -9.48 -3.77
N THR A 30 -5.98 -9.49 -3.01
CA THR A 30 -7.29 -9.97 -3.47
C THR A 30 -8.33 -8.87 -3.37
N SER A 31 -9.22 -8.79 -4.36
CA SER A 31 -10.33 -7.85 -4.32
C SER A 31 -11.32 -8.24 -3.24
N GLN A 32 -11.73 -7.30 -2.39
CA GLN A 32 -12.77 -7.58 -1.39
C GLN A 32 -14.15 -7.77 -2.00
N TYR A 33 -14.36 -7.51 -3.30
CA TYR A 33 -15.59 -7.95 -3.97
C TYR A 33 -15.79 -9.47 -3.92
N PHE A 34 -14.71 -10.26 -3.81
CA PHE A 34 -14.82 -11.71 -3.62
C PHE A 34 -15.43 -12.12 -2.27
N ALA A 35 -15.43 -11.23 -1.27
CA ALA A 35 -16.13 -11.51 -0.01
C ALA A 35 -17.65 -11.59 -0.19
N LEU A 36 -18.21 -11.00 -1.26
CA LEU A 36 -19.63 -11.16 -1.61
C LEU A 36 -19.95 -12.59 -2.09
N LEU A 37 -18.96 -13.29 -2.65
CA LEU A 37 -19.12 -14.67 -3.09
C LEU A 37 -18.84 -15.65 -1.95
N SER A 38 -17.71 -15.47 -1.26
CA SER A 38 -17.36 -16.27 -0.09
C SER A 38 -16.25 -15.63 0.73
N TYR A 39 -16.48 -15.54 2.05
CA TYR A 39 -15.49 -15.03 2.99
C TYR A 39 -14.23 -15.93 3.06
N TRP A 40 -14.36 -17.23 2.81
CA TRP A 40 -13.23 -18.17 2.78
C TRP A 40 -12.19 -17.81 1.71
N ILE A 41 -12.62 -17.26 0.57
CA ILE A 41 -11.71 -16.80 -0.49
C ILE A 41 -10.79 -15.70 0.07
N ILE A 42 -11.33 -14.77 0.84
CA ILE A 42 -10.52 -13.69 1.43
C ILE A 42 -9.56 -14.25 2.48
N ILE A 43 -10.01 -15.14 3.36
CA ILE A 43 -9.15 -15.75 4.39
C ILE A 43 -7.94 -16.47 3.74
N PHE A 44 -8.19 -17.27 2.69
CA PHE A 44 -7.16 -18.13 2.09
C PHE A 44 -6.36 -17.50 0.94
N ALA A 45 -6.84 -16.42 0.32
CA ALA A 45 -6.12 -15.80 -0.80
C ALA A 45 -5.56 -14.41 -0.46
N ASN A 46 -6.17 -13.68 0.48
CA ASN A 46 -5.79 -12.29 0.72
C ASN A 46 -4.52 -12.17 1.56
N ALA A 47 -3.65 -11.25 1.14
CA ALA A 47 -2.53 -10.79 1.93
C ALA A 47 -2.49 -9.26 1.88
N TYR A 48 -2.18 -8.66 3.02
CA TYR A 48 -2.03 -7.22 3.14
C TYR A 48 -0.63 -6.77 2.71
N ARG A 49 -0.61 -5.65 2.00
CA ARG A 49 0.57 -4.87 1.69
C ARG A 49 0.45 -3.48 2.28
N VAL A 50 1.58 -2.93 2.70
CA VAL A 50 1.70 -1.52 3.07
C VAL A 50 2.65 -0.90 2.06
N VAL A 51 2.16 0.10 1.34
CA VAL A 51 2.98 0.86 0.39
C VAL A 51 3.43 2.12 1.10
N VAL A 52 4.74 2.31 1.19
CA VAL A 52 5.39 3.45 1.80
C VAL A 52 6.05 4.26 0.70
N ILE A 53 5.65 5.51 0.55
CA ILE A 53 6.21 6.43 -0.43
C ILE A 53 7.09 7.40 0.32
N THR A 54 8.36 7.43 -0.05
CA THR A 54 9.36 8.30 0.54
C THR A 54 9.73 9.42 -0.43
N ASP A 55 10.67 10.28 -0.03
CA ASP A 55 11.30 11.26 -0.91
C ASP A 55 12.21 10.64 -1.98
N ARG A 56 12.69 9.42 -1.76
CA ARG A 56 13.69 8.77 -2.63
C ARG A 56 13.17 7.58 -3.42
N ARG A 57 12.19 6.84 -2.88
CA ARG A 57 11.70 5.58 -3.46
C ARG A 57 10.29 5.24 -2.99
N ILE A 58 9.74 4.18 -3.58
CA ILE A 58 8.48 3.57 -3.17
C ILE A 58 8.79 2.16 -2.68
N LEU A 59 8.38 1.86 -1.46
CA LEU A 59 8.56 0.56 -0.83
C LEU A 59 7.22 -0.16 -0.76
N VAL A 60 7.16 -1.38 -1.29
CA VAL A 60 6.02 -2.28 -1.12
C VAL A 60 6.37 -3.28 -0.05
N CYS A 61 5.74 -3.15 1.11
CA CYS A 61 6.02 -3.95 2.28
C CYS A 61 4.95 -5.01 2.55
N ARG A 62 5.37 -6.15 3.07
CA ARG A 62 4.49 -7.22 3.57
C ARG A 62 3.95 -6.83 4.94
N SER A 63 2.63 -6.90 5.11
CA SER A 63 1.96 -6.68 6.41
C SER A 63 1.34 -7.94 7.01
N GLY A 64 1.37 -9.06 6.29
CA GLY A 64 0.78 -10.32 6.74
C GLY A 64 -0.67 -10.51 6.27
N ARG A 65 -1.33 -11.56 6.76
CA ARG A 65 -2.64 -12.01 6.23
C ARG A 65 -3.84 -11.53 7.06
N PHE A 66 -3.63 -11.24 8.35
CA PHE A 66 -4.70 -10.88 9.28
C PHE A 66 -4.70 -9.39 9.67
N ARG A 67 -3.57 -8.69 9.54
CA ARG A 67 -3.43 -7.28 9.93
C ARG A 67 -2.80 -6.50 8.79
N MET A 68 -3.30 -5.28 8.57
CA MET A 68 -2.83 -4.34 7.53
C MET A 68 -1.76 -3.35 8.02
N THR A 69 -1.49 -3.33 9.33
CA THR A 69 -0.62 -2.29 9.92
C THR A 69 0.85 -2.67 10.09
N PRO A 70 1.24 -3.91 10.46
CA PRO A 70 2.66 -4.18 10.66
C PRO A 70 3.41 -4.09 9.32
N VAL A 71 4.64 -3.61 9.34
CA VAL A 71 5.53 -3.57 8.18
C VAL A 71 6.63 -4.57 8.48
N ASN A 72 6.45 -5.80 7.99
CA ASN A 72 7.31 -6.92 8.35
C ASN A 72 8.59 -6.94 7.51
N GLU A 73 8.46 -6.72 6.20
CA GLU A 73 9.52 -6.92 5.23
C GLU A 73 9.25 -6.08 3.99
N VAL A 74 10.31 -5.50 3.40
CA VAL A 74 10.25 -4.85 2.09
C VAL A 74 10.27 -5.94 1.02
N LEU A 75 9.16 -6.12 0.30
CA LEU A 75 9.08 -7.09 -0.79
C LEU A 75 9.68 -6.53 -2.08
N ARG A 76 9.53 -5.23 -2.28
CA ARG A 76 9.98 -4.56 -3.50
C ARG A 76 10.25 -3.09 -3.24
N GLU A 77 11.28 -2.61 -3.94
CA GLU A 77 11.57 -1.20 -4.07
C GLU A 77 11.32 -0.77 -5.51
N LEU A 78 10.73 0.41 -5.67
CA LEU A 78 10.43 1.02 -6.95
C LEU A 78 11.00 2.45 -6.97
N PRO A 79 11.44 2.95 -8.14
CA PRO A 79 11.88 4.34 -8.28
C PRO A 79 10.76 5.30 -7.85
N ARG A 80 11.11 6.41 -7.18
CA ARG A 80 10.11 7.41 -6.73
C ARG A 80 9.27 8.01 -7.85
N GLY A 81 9.83 8.08 -9.06
CA GLY A 81 9.14 8.55 -10.27
C GLY A 81 8.12 7.57 -10.84
N THR A 82 7.94 6.38 -10.24
CA THR A 82 6.93 5.42 -10.69
C THR A 82 5.53 5.99 -10.46
N ARG A 83 4.80 6.22 -11.54
CA ARG A 83 3.42 6.70 -11.48
C ARG A 83 2.49 5.54 -11.14
N ILE A 84 1.76 5.66 -10.04
CA ILE A 84 0.87 4.61 -9.55
C ILE A 84 -0.40 4.57 -10.41
N GLY A 85 -0.96 5.74 -10.72
CA GLY A 85 -2.11 5.91 -11.61
C GLY A 85 -3.35 6.46 -10.89
N PRO A 86 -4.32 7.00 -11.65
CA PRO A 86 -5.53 7.58 -11.08
C PRO A 86 -6.41 6.47 -10.47
N PRO A 87 -6.65 6.50 -9.15
CA PRO A 87 -7.39 5.44 -8.49
C PRO A 87 -8.90 5.58 -8.71
N SER A 88 -9.58 4.47 -9.02
CA SER A 88 -11.01 4.43 -9.37
C SER A 88 -11.79 3.32 -8.65
N GLY A 89 -13.09 3.55 -8.42
CA GLY A 89 -13.97 2.58 -7.75
C GLY A 89 -13.77 2.45 -6.23
N LEU A 90 -14.35 1.42 -5.62
CA LEU A 90 -14.22 1.15 -4.18
C LEU A 90 -12.96 0.34 -3.85
N TRP A 91 -12.61 -0.61 -4.73
CA TRP A 91 -11.42 -1.45 -4.69
C TRP A 91 -10.67 -1.32 -6.00
N TRP A 92 -9.86 -0.28 -6.09
CA TRP A 92 -9.08 0.02 -7.28
C TRP A 92 -7.98 -1.01 -7.50
N ARG A 93 -7.88 -1.56 -8.71
CA ARG A 93 -6.81 -2.47 -9.09
C ARG A 93 -5.61 -1.67 -9.60
N CYS A 94 -4.47 -1.87 -8.96
CA CYS A 94 -3.17 -1.28 -9.27
C CYS A 94 -2.19 -2.41 -9.62
N GLU A 95 -1.51 -2.30 -10.75
CA GLU A 95 -0.49 -3.27 -11.22
C GLU A 95 0.90 -2.63 -11.38
N THR A 96 0.98 -1.30 -11.27
CA THR A 96 2.21 -0.49 -11.40
C THR A 96 3.20 -0.70 -10.25
N LEU A 97 2.74 -1.25 -9.13
CA LEU A 97 3.55 -1.55 -7.96
C LEU A 97 4.30 -2.89 -8.05
N GLY A 98 4.35 -3.50 -9.24
CA GLY A 98 5.08 -4.75 -9.52
C GLY A 98 4.34 -6.03 -9.11
N GLU A 99 3.18 -5.91 -8.46
CA GLU A 99 2.23 -7.00 -8.28
C GLU A 99 0.79 -6.44 -8.38
N LYS A 100 -0.18 -7.33 -8.62
CA LYS A 100 -1.59 -6.95 -8.66
C LYS A 100 -2.10 -6.68 -7.25
N LEU A 101 -2.39 -5.41 -6.97
CA LEU A 101 -2.85 -4.92 -5.69
C LEU A 101 -4.21 -4.23 -5.82
N TYR A 102 -5.02 -4.35 -4.78
CA TYR A 102 -6.30 -3.71 -4.63
C TYR A 102 -6.24 -2.69 -3.51
N VAL A 103 -6.47 -1.43 -3.85
CA VAL A 103 -6.45 -0.29 -2.92
C VAL A 103 -7.88 0.13 -2.64
N HIS A 104 -8.21 0.30 -1.37
CA HIS A 104 -9.53 0.78 -0.97
C HIS A 104 -9.67 2.28 -1.22
N LYS A 105 -10.88 2.74 -1.58
CA LYS A 105 -11.23 4.16 -1.80
C LYS A 105 -10.72 5.12 -0.72
N ARG A 106 -10.69 4.67 0.53
CA ARG A 106 -10.20 5.47 1.67
C ARG A 106 -8.75 5.94 1.54
N PHE A 107 -7.94 5.29 0.70
CA PHE A 107 -6.53 5.59 0.46
C PHE A 107 -6.28 6.28 -0.89
N HIS A 108 -7.31 6.55 -1.70
CA HIS A 108 -7.13 7.20 -3.00
C HIS A 108 -6.51 8.58 -2.89
N LYS A 109 -6.79 9.32 -1.79
CA LYS A 109 -6.14 10.60 -1.51
C LYS A 109 -4.63 10.44 -1.31
N ASP A 110 -4.20 9.39 -0.62
CA ASP A 110 -2.79 9.12 -0.36
C ASP A 110 -2.06 8.67 -1.64
N VAL A 111 -2.73 7.89 -2.51
CA VAL A 111 -2.23 7.52 -3.84
C VAL A 111 -2.06 8.77 -4.72
N ASN A 112 -3.06 9.64 -4.77
CA ASN A 112 -2.99 10.88 -5.54
C ASN A 112 -1.91 11.81 -4.99
N ALA A 113 -1.74 11.90 -3.68
CA ALA A 113 -0.66 12.66 -3.06
C ALA A 113 0.71 12.07 -3.44
N ALA A 114 0.84 10.74 -3.50
CA ALA A 114 2.08 10.10 -3.93
C ALA A 114 2.43 10.41 -5.40
N ASP A 115 1.42 10.40 -6.29
CA ASP A 115 1.57 10.77 -7.70
C ASP A 115 1.75 12.29 -7.92
N GLY A 116 1.26 13.11 -6.99
CA GLY A 116 1.19 14.57 -7.08
C GLY A 116 2.35 15.34 -6.43
N VAL A 117 3.48 14.69 -6.15
CA VAL A 117 4.74 15.36 -5.70
C VAL A 117 5.74 15.51 -6.86
N ASN A 118 5.29 15.41 -8.11
CA ASN A 118 6.04 15.89 -9.28
C ASN A 118 5.12 16.77 -10.15
N ALA A 119 4.81 17.97 -9.64
CA ALA A 119 4.42 19.10 -10.46
C ALA A 119 5.45 20.22 -10.24
#